data_AF-A0A8K0WKC1-F1
#
_entry.id   AF-A0A8K0WKC1-F1
#
_cell.length_a   1.000
_cell.length_b   1.000
_cell.length_c   1.000
_cell.angle_alpha   90.00
_cell.angle_beta   90.00
_cell.angle_gamma   90.00
#
_symmetry.space_group_name_H-M   'P 1'
#
loop_
_entity.id
_entity.type
_entity.pdbx_description
1 polymer ?
#
loop_
_entity_poly.entity_id
_entity_poly.type
_entity_poly.pdbx_seq_one_letter_code
_entity_poly.pdbx_strand_id
1 'polypeptide(L)'
;MADVNSWRSLPLQDLEPQDCDLTANWAAKFLSTDDPPLLLTRNYLLSAVPENWTDIPRHGELMAWFTDKPSGEVKLFITKTLDHAVSYCKDKFCQHLGWEGDPDVFGIGVIISYHTVAALSLLWFIAINVGDLPHMKGISRGAKENTASRLLRGFQESASDFLDATLVFSAAMQIAAITRYAPLFYDPKADFSFYGLIGSIFMSTFTIFPCIVLQTVTDRMRRQWLRIFLWLVVIISSITLKVLSDQLNLLDILDRAKSDSHTVKEVVWAASCGDEERLRRLDGVGTLMHVWLALNLCWWLWYVGVSIVPQRWKDKHKTHRRYHLFKKAQRVLLLLDGSASIVIMYTCIGHFHGYNNHVRAVAGLDGDGKPARSEDADHSWTFGQVLALATWIPVIIQLLSIIFYGKEGMSAKFSWRYEVVERENGDQSGKDAPMGSTP
;
A
#
# COMPACT_ATOMS: atom_id res chain seq x y z
N MET A 1 -60.88 0.53 23.72
CA MET A 1 -59.99 0.92 22.61
C MET A 1 -60.60 2.17 22.02
N ALA A 2 -60.04 3.34 22.33
CA ALA A 2 -60.50 4.60 21.73
C ALA A 2 -60.16 4.58 20.22
N ASP A 3 -60.98 5.20 19.38
CA ASP A 3 -60.72 5.34 17.95
C ASP A 3 -59.36 6.03 17.72
N VAL A 4 -58.32 5.24 17.48
CA VAL A 4 -56.96 5.69 17.12
C VAL A 4 -56.94 6.32 15.70
N ASN A 5 -58.07 6.33 15.00
CA ASN A 5 -58.17 6.68 13.59
C ASN A 5 -58.74 8.10 13.32
N SER A 6 -58.52 9.06 14.23
CA SER A 6 -58.93 10.45 13.96
C SER A 6 -58.08 11.13 12.87
N TRP A 7 -56.89 10.59 12.57
CA TRP A 7 -55.98 11.11 11.56
C TRP A 7 -56.24 10.50 10.17
N ARG A 8 -56.39 11.35 9.16
CA ARG A 8 -56.54 10.94 7.76
C ARG A 8 -55.18 10.52 7.19
N SER A 9 -54.98 9.22 7.04
CA SER A 9 -53.72 8.67 6.53
C SER A 9 -53.39 9.16 5.12
N LEU A 10 -52.18 9.66 4.93
CA LEU A 10 -51.61 9.93 3.61
C LEU A 10 -51.17 8.61 2.93
N PRO A 11 -51.23 8.51 1.60
CA PRO A 11 -50.47 7.49 0.87
C PRO A 11 -48.96 7.70 1.08
N LEU A 12 -48.20 6.62 1.30
CA LEU A 12 -46.73 6.67 1.42
C LEU A 12 -46.06 7.28 0.17
N GLN A 13 -46.73 7.24 -0.97
CA GLN A 13 -46.22 7.75 -2.25
C GLN A 13 -46.27 9.28 -2.35
N ASP A 14 -47.09 9.92 -1.53
CA ASP A 14 -47.29 11.37 -1.53
C ASP A 14 -46.34 12.08 -0.54
N LEU A 15 -45.53 11.32 0.20
CA LEU A 15 -44.49 11.86 1.05
C LEU A 15 -43.32 12.31 0.18
N GLU A 16 -43.15 13.63 0.05
CA GLU A 16 -42.00 14.24 -0.62
C GLU A 16 -40.97 14.68 0.42
N PRO A 17 -39.76 14.09 0.43
CA PRO A 17 -38.71 14.53 1.35
C PRO A 17 -38.25 15.95 0.99
N GLN A 18 -38.38 16.88 1.93
CA GLN A 18 -37.94 18.27 1.76
C GLN A 18 -36.58 18.56 2.40
N ASP A 19 -36.24 17.83 3.46
CA ASP A 19 -35.01 18.04 4.22
C ASP A 19 -33.95 16.99 3.85
N CYS A 20 -32.95 17.41 3.07
CA CYS A 20 -31.86 16.52 2.65
C CYS A 20 -31.02 16.00 3.82
N ASP A 21 -30.89 16.73 4.94
CA ASP A 21 -30.09 16.28 6.06
C ASP A 21 -30.79 15.14 6.82
N LEU A 22 -32.09 15.29 7.09
CA LEU A 22 -32.91 14.23 7.69
C LEU A 22 -33.02 13.00 6.78
N THR A 23 -33.21 13.22 5.47
CA THR A 23 -33.32 12.13 4.48
C THR A 23 -32.01 11.36 4.36
N ALA A 24 -30.89 12.08 4.25
CA ALA A 24 -29.55 11.50 4.22
C ALA A 24 -29.21 10.73 5.49
N ASN A 25 -29.45 11.31 6.67
CA ASN A 25 -29.19 10.69 7.97
C ASN A 25 -30.04 9.43 8.16
N TRP A 26 -31.33 9.51 7.85
CA TRP A 26 -32.22 8.36 7.91
C TRP A 26 -31.75 7.23 6.99
N ALA A 27 -31.44 7.54 5.73
CA ALA A 27 -30.97 6.58 4.74
C ALA A 27 -29.64 5.92 5.17
N ALA A 28 -28.68 6.73 5.61
CA ALA A 28 -27.40 6.27 6.12
C ALA A 28 -27.56 5.33 7.33
N LYS A 29 -28.42 5.69 8.29
CA LYS A 29 -28.66 4.84 9.46
C LYS A 29 -29.43 3.58 9.13
N PHE A 30 -30.41 3.66 8.24
CA PHE A 30 -31.11 2.47 7.73
C PHE A 30 -30.15 1.46 7.10
N LEU A 31 -29.12 1.91 6.37
CA LEU A 31 -28.09 1.01 5.82
C LEU A 31 -27.16 0.41 6.87
N SER A 32 -27.10 1.01 8.07
CA SER A 32 -26.21 0.57 9.16
C SER A 32 -26.91 -0.33 10.18
N THR A 33 -28.23 -0.52 10.09
CA THR A 33 -29.02 -1.28 11.06
C THR A 33 -30.02 -2.18 10.35
N ASP A 34 -30.27 -3.37 10.90
CA ASP A 34 -31.24 -4.29 10.32
C ASP A 34 -32.69 -3.77 10.43
N ASP A 35 -32.94 -2.94 11.45
CA ASP A 35 -34.24 -2.33 11.71
C ASP A 35 -34.24 -0.81 11.41
N PRO A 36 -35.37 -0.25 10.94
CA PRO A 36 -35.51 1.20 10.78
C PRO A 36 -35.30 1.93 12.11
N PRO A 37 -34.42 2.95 12.18
CA PRO A 37 -34.18 3.69 13.41
C PRO A 37 -35.43 4.48 13.82
N LEU A 38 -36.24 3.95 14.75
CA LEU A 38 -37.59 4.45 15.08
C LEU A 38 -37.66 5.98 15.27
N LEU A 39 -36.68 6.55 15.99
CA LEU A 39 -36.63 7.99 16.25
C LEU A 39 -36.35 8.82 14.98
N LEU A 40 -35.42 8.36 14.14
CA LEU A 40 -35.09 9.01 12.88
C LEU A 40 -36.22 8.83 11.86
N THR A 41 -36.80 7.62 11.77
CA THR A 41 -37.96 7.35 10.92
C THR A 41 -39.11 8.28 11.25
N ARG A 42 -39.40 8.48 12.55
CA ARG A 42 -40.41 9.44 13.00
C ARG A 42 -40.10 10.86 12.51
N ASN A 43 -38.88 11.35 12.76
CA ASN A 43 -38.51 12.72 12.40
C ASN A 43 -38.56 12.94 10.88
N TYR A 44 -38.11 11.93 10.12
CA TYR A 44 -38.19 11.93 8.66
C TYR A 44 -39.64 11.93 8.14
N LEU A 45 -40.50 11.07 8.70
CA LEU A 45 -41.91 11.04 8.32
C LEU A 45 -42.59 12.38 8.64
N LEU A 46 -42.29 12.99 9.78
CA LEU A 46 -42.82 14.31 10.15
C LEU A 46 -42.33 15.41 9.19
N SER A 47 -41.07 15.38 8.75
CA SER A 47 -40.55 16.38 7.81
C SER A 47 -41.06 16.19 6.37
N ALA A 48 -41.56 15.00 6.03
CA ALA A 48 -42.17 14.71 4.75
C ALA A 48 -43.69 15.01 4.70
N VAL A 49 -44.32 15.36 5.83
CA VAL A 49 -45.73 15.79 5.85
C VAL A 49 -45.81 17.21 5.27
N PRO A 50 -46.66 17.45 4.25
CA PRO A 50 -46.84 18.79 3.68
C PRO A 50 -47.26 19.83 4.73
N GLU A 51 -46.70 21.04 4.65
CA GLU A 51 -47.00 22.13 5.60
C GLU A 51 -48.49 22.53 5.65
N ASN A 52 -49.24 22.26 4.57
CA ASN A 52 -50.67 22.55 4.46
C ASN A 52 -51.57 21.50 5.16
N TRP A 53 -50.99 20.47 5.78
CA TRP A 53 -51.73 19.43 6.48
C TRP A 53 -52.10 19.89 7.90
N THR A 54 -53.38 20.16 8.15
CA THR A 54 -53.86 20.78 9.40
C THR A 54 -53.81 19.85 10.61
N ASP A 55 -53.85 18.53 10.40
CA ASP A 55 -53.89 17.52 11.46
C ASP A 55 -52.53 16.82 11.57
N ILE A 56 -51.60 17.44 12.32
CA ILE A 56 -50.28 16.85 12.60
C ILE A 56 -50.48 15.62 13.50
N PRO A 57 -50.14 14.40 13.04
CA PRO A 57 -50.37 13.19 13.81
C PRO A 57 -49.54 13.16 15.09
N ARG A 58 -50.09 12.56 16.16
CA ARG A 58 -49.29 12.31 17.37
C ARG A 58 -48.20 11.29 17.08
N HIS A 59 -47.15 11.32 17.90
CA HIS A 59 -45.96 10.49 17.73
C HIS A 59 -46.28 8.98 17.61
N GLY A 60 -47.21 8.49 18.44
CA GLY A 60 -47.64 7.09 18.41
C GLY A 60 -48.52 6.75 17.21
N GLU A 61 -49.33 7.70 16.73
CA GLU A 61 -50.26 7.51 15.60
C GLU A 61 -49.49 7.37 14.29
N LEU A 62 -48.48 8.22 14.06
CA LEU A 62 -47.65 8.17 12.86
C LEU A 62 -46.84 6.87 12.77
N MET A 63 -46.26 6.43 13.89
CA MET A 63 -45.51 5.17 13.90
C MET A 63 -46.42 3.96 13.77
N ALA A 64 -47.56 3.94 14.47
CA ALA A 64 -48.55 2.85 14.34
C ALA A 64 -49.06 2.73 12.90
N TRP A 65 -49.34 3.86 12.25
CA TRP A 65 -49.69 3.89 10.84
C TRP A 65 -48.59 3.33 9.95
N PHE A 66 -47.34 3.77 10.12
CA PHE A 66 -46.23 3.29 9.31
C PHE A 66 -46.04 1.77 9.45
N THR A 67 -46.22 1.24 10.66
CA THR A 67 -46.13 -0.21 10.93
C THR A 67 -47.31 -1.02 10.43
N ASP A 68 -48.49 -0.40 10.26
CA ASP A 68 -49.70 -1.06 9.74
C ASP A 68 -49.67 -1.19 8.21
N LYS A 69 -48.73 -0.54 7.53
CA LYS A 69 -48.63 -0.55 6.07
C LYS A 69 -48.20 -1.93 5.53
N PRO A 70 -48.75 -2.36 4.38
CA PRO A 70 -48.29 -3.56 3.71
C PRO A 70 -46.78 -3.50 3.46
N SER A 71 -46.08 -4.62 3.69
CA SER A 71 -44.62 -4.70 3.53
C SER A 71 -44.12 -4.27 2.15
N GLY A 72 -44.92 -4.49 1.09
CA GLY A 72 -44.62 -4.03 -0.26
C GLY A 72 -44.60 -2.50 -0.40
N GLU A 73 -45.51 -1.79 0.26
CA GLU A 73 -45.52 -0.31 0.25
C GLU A 73 -44.34 0.25 1.04
N VAL A 74 -44.04 -0.34 2.19
CA VAL A 74 -42.87 0.05 3.02
C VAL A 74 -41.57 -0.16 2.24
N LYS A 75 -41.42 -1.30 1.55
CA LYS A 75 -40.23 -1.57 0.71
C LYS A 75 -40.09 -0.57 -0.43
N LEU A 76 -41.19 -0.21 -1.09
CA LEU A 76 -41.18 0.80 -2.15
C LEU A 76 -40.77 2.17 -1.62
N PHE A 77 -41.31 2.57 -0.46
CA PHE A 77 -40.96 3.81 0.21
C PHE A 77 -39.47 3.87 0.60
N ILE A 78 -38.94 2.80 1.20
CA ILE A 78 -37.52 2.68 1.53
C ILE A 78 -36.67 2.84 0.26
N THR A 79 -37.01 2.12 -0.81
CA THR A 79 -36.26 2.16 -2.07
C THR A 79 -36.25 3.56 -2.67
N LYS A 80 -37.41 4.23 -2.72
CA LYS A 80 -37.52 5.62 -3.20
C LYS A 80 -36.75 6.60 -2.32
N THR A 81 -36.78 6.43 -1.00
CA THR A 81 -36.05 7.30 -0.08
C THR A 81 -34.54 7.14 -0.23
N LEU A 82 -34.05 5.90 -0.37
CA LEU A 82 -32.64 5.63 -0.64
C LEU A 82 -32.21 6.21 -2.00
N ASP A 83 -33.01 6.00 -3.05
CA ASP A 83 -32.75 6.56 -4.38
C ASP A 83 -32.71 8.09 -4.34
N HIS A 84 -33.62 8.73 -3.60
CA HIS A 84 -33.63 10.17 -3.40
C HIS A 84 -32.40 10.66 -2.64
N ALA A 85 -32.03 9.98 -1.55
CA ALA A 85 -30.85 10.32 -0.76
C ALA A 85 -29.56 10.25 -1.59
N VAL A 86 -29.42 9.20 -2.40
CA VAL A 86 -28.25 8.98 -3.27
C VAL A 86 -28.21 9.96 -4.45
N SER A 87 -29.36 10.26 -5.05
CA SER A 87 -29.43 11.07 -6.28
C SER A 87 -29.44 12.57 -6.02
N TYR A 88 -30.19 13.02 -5.01
CA TYR A 88 -30.43 14.45 -4.77
C TYR A 88 -29.74 14.98 -3.51
N CYS A 89 -29.52 14.12 -2.50
CA CYS A 89 -28.87 14.51 -1.23
C CYS A 89 -27.48 13.89 -1.08
N LYS A 90 -26.80 13.57 -2.20
CA LYS A 90 -25.55 12.80 -2.25
C LYS A 90 -24.50 13.28 -1.25
N ASP A 91 -24.23 14.58 -1.21
CA ASP A 91 -23.19 15.13 -0.33
C ASP A 91 -23.51 14.84 1.14
N LYS A 92 -24.73 15.14 1.59
CA LYS A 92 -25.18 14.86 2.97
C LYS A 92 -25.25 13.37 3.26
N PHE A 93 -25.71 12.57 2.29
CA PHE A 93 -25.78 11.13 2.40
C PHE A 93 -24.40 10.52 2.63
N CYS A 94 -23.39 10.96 1.87
CA CYS A 94 -22.02 10.46 2.00
C CYS A 94 -21.35 10.84 3.32
N GLN A 95 -21.70 12.01 3.88
CA GLN A 95 -21.25 12.43 5.21
C GLN A 95 -21.86 11.54 6.30
N HIS A 96 -23.19 11.39 6.29
CA HIS A 96 -23.92 10.61 7.31
C HIS A 96 -23.69 9.10 7.21
N LEU A 97 -23.46 8.57 6.01
CA LEU A 97 -23.14 7.15 5.82
C LEU A 97 -21.92 6.79 6.66
N GLY A 98 -20.97 7.73 6.78
CA GLY A 98 -19.75 7.57 7.54
C GLY A 98 -18.83 6.56 6.87
N TRP A 99 -17.54 6.82 6.91
CA TRP A 99 -16.55 5.90 6.38
C TRP A 99 -15.52 5.62 7.45
N GLU A 100 -15.23 4.34 7.67
CA GLU A 100 -14.18 3.90 8.57
C GLU A 100 -13.02 3.40 7.72
N GLY A 101 -11.89 4.09 7.83
CA GLY A 101 -10.67 3.68 7.15
C GLY A 101 -10.02 2.51 7.85
N ASP A 102 -9.29 1.71 7.08
CA ASP A 102 -8.40 0.69 7.63
C ASP A 102 -7.06 1.33 8.01
N PRO A 103 -6.76 1.50 9.31
CA PRO A 103 -5.54 2.16 9.76
C PRO A 103 -4.27 1.37 9.40
N ASP A 104 -4.37 0.08 9.11
CA ASP A 104 -3.22 -0.74 8.71
C ASP A 104 -2.84 -0.53 7.23
N VAL A 105 -3.67 0.14 6.43
CA VAL A 105 -3.36 0.45 5.03
C VAL A 105 -3.24 1.95 4.81
N PHE A 106 -4.12 2.72 5.43
CA PHE A 106 -4.26 4.17 5.21
C PHE A 106 -3.82 4.99 6.42
N GLY A 107 -3.44 4.34 7.51
CA GLY A 107 -2.96 5.01 8.71
C GLY A 107 -1.67 5.77 8.46
N ILE A 108 -1.48 6.84 9.24
CA ILE A 108 -0.39 7.79 9.05
C ILE A 108 0.99 7.12 9.07
N GLY A 109 1.22 6.19 9.99
CA GLY A 109 2.51 5.51 10.11
C GLY A 109 2.83 4.58 8.94
N VAL A 110 1.79 3.98 8.34
CA VAL A 110 1.94 3.16 7.12
C VAL A 110 2.29 4.05 5.92
N ILE A 111 1.60 5.18 5.77
CA ILE A 111 1.90 6.17 4.72
C ILE A 111 3.35 6.67 4.86
N ILE A 112 3.79 7.01 6.07
CA ILE A 112 5.17 7.45 6.33
C ILE A 112 6.15 6.33 5.94
N SER A 113 5.87 5.08 6.31
CA SER A 113 6.73 3.93 5.96
C SER A 113 6.94 3.80 4.45
N TYR A 114 5.88 3.97 3.65
CA TYR A 114 5.98 3.92 2.19
C TYR A 114 6.79 5.07 1.60
N HIS A 115 6.65 6.28 2.14
CA HIS A 115 7.46 7.42 1.73
C HIS A 115 8.93 7.24 2.12
N THR A 116 9.19 6.71 3.32
CA THR A 116 10.55 6.42 3.79
C THR A 116 11.24 5.42 2.88
N VAL A 117 10.62 4.27 2.57
CA VAL A 117 11.24 3.28 1.68
C VAL A 117 11.43 3.82 0.27
N ALA A 118 10.46 4.57 -0.28
CA ALA A 118 10.59 5.19 -1.60
C ALA A 118 11.76 6.20 -1.66
N ALA A 119 11.84 7.08 -0.67
CA ALA A 119 12.89 8.10 -0.59
C ALA A 119 14.28 7.47 -0.41
N LEU A 120 14.40 6.45 0.45
CA LEU A 120 15.66 5.72 0.63
C LEU A 120 16.05 4.98 -0.65
N SER A 121 15.13 4.28 -1.33
CA SER A 121 15.44 3.62 -2.61
C SER A 121 15.92 4.60 -3.68
N LEU A 122 15.28 5.78 -3.78
CA LEU A 122 15.72 6.85 -4.68
C LEU A 122 17.12 7.35 -4.33
N LEU A 123 17.39 7.60 -3.04
CA LEU A 123 18.68 8.07 -2.56
C LEU A 123 19.80 7.08 -2.90
N TRP A 124 19.60 5.78 -2.65
CA TRP A 124 20.56 4.74 -3.00
C TRP A 124 20.77 4.63 -4.51
N PHE A 125 19.69 4.72 -5.28
CA PHE A 125 19.76 4.69 -6.74
C PHE A 125 20.61 5.83 -7.30
N ILE A 126 20.37 7.06 -6.85
CA ILE A 126 21.14 8.23 -7.28
C ILE A 126 22.60 8.10 -6.82
N ALA A 127 22.85 7.80 -5.55
CA ALA A 127 24.20 7.74 -4.99
C ALA A 127 25.09 6.76 -5.75
N ILE A 128 24.60 5.54 -6.01
CA ILE A 128 25.39 4.50 -6.68
C ILE A 128 25.63 4.84 -8.16
N ASN A 129 24.59 5.29 -8.89
CA ASN A 129 24.73 5.64 -10.31
C ASN A 129 25.65 6.85 -10.53
N VAL A 130 25.58 7.87 -9.67
CA VAL A 130 26.50 9.03 -9.71
C VAL A 130 27.93 8.60 -9.44
N GLY A 131 28.13 7.71 -8.48
CA GLY A 131 29.45 7.15 -8.16
C GLY A 131 30.07 6.32 -9.27
N ASP A 132 29.25 5.76 -10.16
CA ASP A 132 29.70 4.97 -11.29
C ASP A 132 30.16 5.80 -12.50
N LEU A 133 29.89 7.11 -12.50
CA LEU A 133 30.30 8.00 -13.57
C LEU A 133 31.84 8.04 -13.71
N PRO A 134 32.38 8.04 -14.95
CA PRO A 134 33.83 8.00 -15.18
C PRO A 134 34.61 9.12 -14.47
N HIS A 135 34.01 10.30 -14.38
CA HIS A 135 34.61 11.47 -13.72
C HIS A 135 34.86 11.22 -12.23
N MET A 136 33.90 10.60 -11.53
CA MET A 136 34.01 10.29 -10.10
C MET A 136 35.03 9.17 -9.83
N LYS A 137 35.19 8.22 -10.77
CA LYS A 137 36.20 7.16 -10.69
C LYS A 137 37.63 7.70 -10.78
N GLY A 138 37.85 8.78 -11.54
CA GLY A 138 39.15 9.44 -11.63
C GLY A 138 39.57 10.09 -10.31
N ILE A 139 38.63 10.78 -9.64
CA ILE A 139 38.88 11.48 -8.37
C ILE A 139 39.25 10.49 -7.24
N SER A 140 38.63 9.31 -7.23
CA SER A 140 38.84 8.30 -6.19
C SER A 140 40.24 7.64 -6.22
N ARG A 141 40.91 7.60 -7.38
CA ARG A 141 42.18 6.87 -7.55
C ARG A 141 43.44 7.64 -7.13
N GLY A 142 43.38 8.98 -7.06
CA GLY A 142 44.58 9.82 -6.92
C GLY A 142 44.68 10.65 -5.64
N ALA A 143 43.57 10.87 -4.91
CA ALA A 143 43.54 11.74 -3.73
C ALA A 143 43.36 10.93 -2.44
N LYS A 144 43.87 11.48 -1.31
CA LYS A 144 43.50 11.05 0.05
C LYS A 144 42.00 10.77 0.10
N GLU A 145 41.60 9.66 0.71
CA GLU A 145 40.23 9.15 0.76
C GLU A 145 39.23 10.27 1.12
N ASN A 146 38.63 10.91 0.12
CA ASN A 146 37.73 12.04 0.31
C ASN A 146 36.42 11.55 0.92
N THR A 147 35.77 12.38 1.74
CA THR A 147 34.48 12.07 2.38
C THR A 147 33.42 11.55 1.40
N ALA A 148 33.39 12.08 0.17
CA ALA A 148 32.49 11.63 -0.89
C ALA A 148 32.75 10.16 -1.32
N SER A 149 34.01 9.74 -1.38
CA SER A 149 34.36 8.34 -1.69
C SER A 149 33.96 7.39 -0.57
N ARG A 150 34.08 7.83 0.69
CA ARG A 150 33.59 7.09 1.88
C ARG A 150 32.08 6.96 1.88
N LEU A 151 31.37 8.05 1.60
CA LEU A 151 29.92 8.07 1.49
C LEU A 151 29.44 7.08 0.42
N LEU A 152 29.99 7.17 -0.80
CA LEU A 152 29.64 6.27 -1.89
C LEU A 152 29.91 4.79 -1.55
N ARG A 153 31.03 4.52 -0.88
CA ARG A 153 31.35 3.17 -0.40
C ARG A 153 30.31 2.68 0.61
N GLY A 154 29.88 3.54 1.52
CA GLY A 154 28.79 3.26 2.47
C GLY A 154 27.51 2.86 1.76
N PHE A 155 27.09 3.62 0.74
CA PHE A 155 25.93 3.27 -0.08
C PHE A 155 26.08 1.93 -0.79
N GLN A 156 27.22 1.69 -1.44
CA GLN A 156 27.46 0.44 -2.18
C GLN A 156 27.47 -0.79 -1.28
N GLU A 157 28.09 -0.71 -0.10
CA GLU A 157 28.17 -1.85 0.84
C GLU A 157 26.84 -2.08 1.56
N SER A 158 26.10 -1.02 1.92
CA SER A 158 24.78 -1.13 2.59
C SER A 158 23.63 -1.50 1.63
N ALA A 159 23.76 -1.25 0.33
CA ALA A 159 22.71 -1.55 -0.66
C ALA A 159 22.24 -3.00 -0.64
N SER A 160 23.17 -3.93 -0.37
CA SER A 160 22.90 -5.36 -0.25
C SER A 160 21.97 -5.65 0.93
N ASP A 161 22.26 -5.09 2.10
CA ASP A 161 21.48 -5.32 3.31
C ASP A 161 20.14 -4.56 3.24
N PHE A 162 20.11 -3.39 2.59
CA PHE A 162 18.88 -2.65 2.33
C PHE A 162 17.93 -3.43 1.40
N LEU A 163 18.46 -4.01 0.31
CA LEU A 163 17.67 -4.85 -0.58
C LEU A 163 17.10 -6.08 0.15
N ASP A 164 17.89 -6.75 0.99
CA ASP A 164 17.41 -7.90 1.77
C ASP A 164 16.26 -7.50 2.70
N ALA A 165 16.40 -6.39 3.43
CA ALA A 165 15.35 -5.86 4.30
C ALA A 165 14.08 -5.48 3.52
N THR A 166 14.25 -4.83 2.36
CA THR A 166 13.13 -4.40 1.51
C THR A 166 12.39 -5.59 0.90
N LEU A 167 13.09 -6.66 0.52
CA LEU A 167 12.49 -7.90 0.04
C LEU A 167 11.67 -8.61 1.12
N VAL A 168 12.18 -8.66 2.36
CA VAL A 168 11.44 -9.22 3.50
C VAL A 168 10.19 -8.38 3.78
N PHE A 169 10.32 -7.05 3.79
CA PHE A 169 9.18 -6.14 3.93
C PHE A 169 8.14 -6.36 2.84
N SER A 170 8.55 -6.45 1.57
CA SER A 170 7.65 -6.69 0.45
C SER A 170 6.95 -8.05 0.54
N ALA A 171 7.68 -9.12 0.88
CA ALA A 171 7.09 -10.44 1.10
C ALA A 171 6.04 -10.42 2.22
N ALA A 172 6.33 -9.76 3.34
CA ALA A 172 5.39 -9.62 4.46
C ALA A 172 4.12 -8.87 4.05
N MET A 173 4.26 -7.76 3.31
CA MET A 173 3.12 -6.97 2.81
C MET A 173 2.25 -7.75 1.82
N GLN A 174 2.87 -8.56 0.95
CA GLN A 174 2.14 -9.43 0.03
C GLN A 174 1.38 -10.52 0.77
N ILE A 175 2.00 -11.17 1.76
CA ILE A 175 1.34 -12.18 2.59
C ILE A 175 0.19 -11.56 3.39
N ALA A 176 0.38 -10.38 3.98
CA ALA A 176 -0.66 -9.66 4.71
C ALA A 176 -1.87 -9.35 3.83
N ALA A 177 -1.64 -8.90 2.59
CA ALA A 177 -2.71 -8.68 1.63
C ALA A 177 -3.45 -9.99 1.28
N ILE A 178 -2.73 -11.10 1.06
CA ILE A 178 -3.35 -12.41 0.82
C ILE A 178 -4.21 -12.84 2.01
N THR A 179 -3.73 -12.66 3.25
CA THR A 179 -4.49 -13.03 4.45
C THR A 179 -5.77 -12.22 4.63
N ARG A 180 -5.90 -11.06 3.98
CA ARG A 180 -7.14 -10.27 3.95
C ARG A 180 -8.13 -10.75 2.89
N TYR A 181 -7.63 -11.23 1.76
CA TYR A 181 -8.47 -11.79 0.70
C TYR A 181 -8.91 -13.23 0.99
N ALA A 182 -8.06 -14.04 1.62
CA ALA A 182 -8.32 -15.46 1.82
C ALA A 182 -9.65 -15.75 2.56
N PRO A 183 -10.01 -15.07 3.67
CA PRO A 183 -11.28 -15.26 4.36
C PRO A 183 -12.50 -15.12 3.47
N LEU A 184 -12.44 -14.24 2.46
CA LEU A 184 -13.52 -14.05 1.51
C LEU A 184 -13.83 -15.31 0.72
N PHE A 185 -12.93 -16.28 0.60
CA PHE A 185 -13.20 -17.49 -0.20
C PHE A 185 -13.71 -18.67 0.61
N TYR A 186 -13.44 -18.72 1.92
CA TYR A 186 -13.81 -19.86 2.76
C TYR A 186 -14.80 -19.52 3.87
N ASP A 187 -14.95 -18.24 4.24
CA ASP A 187 -15.90 -17.79 5.24
C ASP A 187 -16.90 -16.79 4.61
N PRO A 188 -18.18 -17.15 4.46
CA PRO A 188 -19.19 -16.24 3.96
C PRO A 188 -19.50 -15.09 4.92
N LYS A 189 -19.11 -15.20 6.20
CA LYS A 189 -19.35 -14.20 7.25
C LYS A 189 -18.08 -13.43 7.64
N ALA A 190 -16.99 -13.58 6.90
CA ALA A 190 -15.80 -12.80 7.18
C ALA A 190 -16.08 -11.31 6.93
N ASP A 191 -15.92 -10.51 7.98
CA ASP A 191 -15.95 -9.05 7.87
C ASP A 191 -14.79 -8.58 7.00
N PHE A 192 -15.07 -7.69 6.05
CA PHE A 192 -14.05 -7.09 5.23
C PHE A 192 -14.32 -5.63 4.99
N SER A 193 -13.24 -4.87 4.78
CA SER A 193 -13.34 -3.52 4.27
C SER A 193 -13.06 -3.49 2.77
N PHE A 194 -14.03 -3.15 1.92
CA PHE A 194 -13.86 -3.04 0.46
C PHE A 194 -12.70 -2.10 0.10
N TYR A 195 -12.64 -0.97 0.78
CA TYR A 195 -11.56 -0.01 0.64
C TYR A 195 -10.23 -0.55 1.17
N GLY A 196 -10.25 -1.24 2.31
CA GLY A 196 -9.10 -1.97 2.86
C GLY A 196 -8.55 -2.99 1.88
N LEU A 197 -9.40 -3.73 1.17
CA LEU A 197 -9.03 -4.73 0.16
C LEU A 197 -8.34 -4.09 -1.05
N ILE A 198 -8.92 -3.01 -1.62
CA ILE A 198 -8.32 -2.29 -2.76
C ILE A 198 -6.96 -1.70 -2.35
N GLY A 199 -6.92 -1.01 -1.20
CA GLY A 199 -5.68 -0.43 -0.69
C GLY A 199 -4.61 -1.47 -0.43
N SER A 200 -5.00 -2.65 0.10
CA SER A 200 -4.05 -3.74 0.40
C SER A 200 -3.35 -4.26 -0.85
N ILE A 201 -4.07 -4.44 -1.97
CA ILE A 201 -3.47 -4.83 -3.25
C ILE A 201 -2.52 -3.76 -3.74
N PHE A 202 -2.99 -2.51 -3.74
CA PHE A 202 -2.24 -1.41 -4.30
C PHE A 202 -0.92 -1.22 -3.54
N MET A 203 -1.00 -1.19 -2.21
CA MET A 203 0.16 -0.96 -1.35
C MET A 203 1.09 -2.16 -1.28
N SER A 204 0.59 -3.40 -1.30
CA SER A 204 1.46 -4.58 -1.37
C SER A 204 2.23 -4.59 -2.69
N THR A 205 1.58 -4.30 -3.82
CA THR A 205 2.22 -4.26 -5.15
C THR A 205 3.24 -3.13 -5.22
N PHE A 206 2.95 -1.97 -4.61
CA PHE A 206 3.89 -0.85 -4.49
C PHE A 206 5.23 -1.27 -3.86
N THR A 207 5.21 -2.12 -2.82
CA THR A 207 6.44 -2.53 -2.12
C THR A 207 7.45 -3.30 -2.97
N ILE A 208 7.02 -3.82 -4.13
CA ILE A 208 7.89 -4.55 -5.05
C ILE A 208 8.85 -3.60 -5.77
N PHE A 209 8.42 -2.36 -6.07
CA PHE A 209 9.22 -1.41 -6.85
C PHE A 209 10.50 -0.94 -6.16
N PRO A 210 10.49 -0.59 -4.85
CA PRO A 210 11.72 -0.42 -4.09
C PRO A 210 12.72 -1.58 -4.25
N CYS A 211 12.24 -2.83 -4.28
CA CYS A 211 13.08 -4.01 -4.46
C CYS A 211 13.71 -4.04 -5.86
N ILE A 212 12.94 -3.73 -6.91
CA ILE A 212 13.44 -3.65 -8.29
C ILE A 212 14.51 -2.55 -8.39
N VAL A 213 14.21 -1.34 -7.91
CA VAL A 213 15.15 -0.21 -7.90
C VAL A 213 16.47 -0.59 -7.24
N LEU A 214 16.43 -1.18 -6.04
CA LEU A 214 17.64 -1.60 -5.33
C LEU A 214 18.36 -2.76 -6.04
N GLN A 215 17.62 -3.70 -6.63
CA GLN A 215 18.19 -4.79 -7.42
C GLN A 215 18.99 -4.27 -8.62
N THR A 216 18.57 -3.18 -9.28
CA THR A 216 19.29 -2.60 -10.43
C THR A 216 20.66 -2.04 -10.07
N VAL A 217 20.87 -1.61 -8.82
CA VAL A 217 22.13 -1.00 -8.36
C VAL A 217 23.02 -1.96 -7.55
N THR A 218 22.52 -3.15 -7.20
CA THR A 218 23.30 -4.16 -6.49
C THR A 218 24.04 -5.09 -7.46
N ASP A 219 25.32 -4.79 -7.72
CA ASP A 219 26.10 -5.46 -8.78
C ASP A 219 26.55 -6.90 -8.43
N ARG A 220 26.44 -7.35 -7.17
CA ARG A 220 26.68 -8.75 -6.74
C ARG A 220 25.86 -9.16 -5.53
N MET A 221 25.26 -10.35 -5.61
CA MET A 221 24.40 -10.90 -4.57
C MET A 221 25.22 -11.69 -3.55
N ARG A 222 25.62 -11.04 -2.46
CA ARG A 222 25.94 -11.75 -1.20
C ARG A 222 24.65 -12.47 -0.79
N ARG A 223 24.70 -13.77 -0.46
CA ARG A 223 23.51 -14.62 -0.14
C ARG A 223 22.50 -14.77 -1.28
N GLN A 224 23.00 -15.03 -2.49
CA GLN A 224 22.17 -15.23 -3.69
C GLN A 224 20.95 -16.15 -3.47
N TRP A 225 21.11 -17.26 -2.74
CA TRP A 225 20.01 -18.20 -2.45
C TRP A 225 18.85 -17.57 -1.67
N LEU A 226 19.14 -16.79 -0.62
CA LEU A 226 18.10 -16.13 0.18
C LEU A 226 17.27 -15.17 -0.69
N ARG A 227 17.93 -14.40 -1.55
CA ARG A 227 17.25 -13.46 -2.44
C ARG A 227 16.44 -14.15 -3.53
N ILE A 228 16.95 -15.25 -4.10
CA ILE A 228 16.17 -16.06 -5.05
C ILE A 228 14.90 -16.56 -4.37
N PHE A 229 15.03 -17.06 -3.13
CA PHE A 229 13.89 -17.50 -2.34
C PHE A 229 12.90 -16.35 -2.06
N LEU A 230 13.37 -15.20 -1.58
CA LEU A 230 12.51 -14.06 -1.28
C LEU A 230 11.80 -13.51 -2.54
N TRP A 231 12.50 -13.41 -3.66
CA TRP A 231 11.88 -13.03 -4.93
C TRP A 231 10.81 -14.03 -5.36
N LEU A 232 11.07 -15.33 -5.22
CA LEU A 232 10.09 -16.38 -5.50
C LEU A 232 8.85 -16.22 -4.63
N VAL A 233 9.00 -15.94 -3.33
CA VAL A 233 7.88 -15.63 -2.44
C VAL A 233 7.10 -14.40 -2.92
N VAL A 234 7.79 -13.29 -3.19
CA VAL A 234 7.15 -12.04 -3.69
C VAL A 234 6.38 -12.28 -4.99
N ILE A 235 6.96 -13.02 -5.94
CA ILE A 235 6.35 -13.31 -7.24
C ILE A 235 5.12 -14.21 -7.05
N ILE A 236 5.24 -15.32 -6.32
CA ILE A 236 4.12 -16.25 -6.09
C ILE A 236 3.00 -15.53 -5.34
N SER A 237 3.33 -14.78 -4.29
CA SER A 237 2.34 -14.04 -3.52
C SER A 237 1.66 -12.94 -4.35
N SER A 238 2.40 -12.19 -5.19
CA SER A 238 1.81 -11.17 -6.07
C SER A 238 0.87 -11.78 -7.11
N ILE A 239 1.24 -12.92 -7.72
CA ILE A 239 0.35 -13.64 -8.64
C ILE A 239 -0.89 -14.14 -7.91
N THR A 240 -0.72 -14.73 -6.73
CA THR A 240 -1.82 -15.24 -5.90
C THR A 240 -2.78 -14.12 -5.55
N LEU A 241 -2.26 -12.97 -5.10
CA LEU A 241 -3.05 -11.80 -4.75
C LEU A 241 -3.84 -11.26 -5.94
N LYS A 242 -3.21 -11.18 -7.13
CA LYS A 242 -3.89 -10.75 -8.36
C LYS A 242 -5.01 -11.72 -8.75
N VAL A 243 -4.77 -13.03 -8.67
CA VAL A 243 -5.79 -14.05 -8.94
C VAL A 243 -6.96 -13.93 -7.95
N LEU A 244 -6.68 -13.79 -6.65
CA LEU A 244 -7.72 -13.60 -5.64
C LEU A 244 -8.51 -12.31 -5.87
N SER A 245 -7.84 -11.23 -6.27
CA SER A 245 -8.49 -9.97 -6.63
C SER A 245 -9.43 -10.12 -7.83
N ASP A 246 -8.96 -10.78 -8.89
CA ASP A 246 -9.71 -10.91 -10.14
C ASP A 246 -10.89 -11.89 -10.01
N GLN A 247 -10.77 -12.88 -9.11
CA GLN A 247 -11.86 -13.78 -8.79
C GLN A 247 -12.96 -13.13 -7.94
N LEU A 248 -12.67 -12.03 -7.27
CA LEU A 248 -13.65 -11.31 -6.47
C LEU A 248 -14.62 -10.55 -7.41
N ASN A 249 -15.69 -11.23 -7.84
CA ASN A 249 -16.72 -10.61 -8.67
C ASN A 249 -17.54 -9.63 -7.84
N LEU A 250 -17.92 -8.49 -8.45
CA LEU A 250 -18.83 -7.53 -7.83
C LEU A 250 -20.16 -8.18 -7.40
N LEU A 251 -20.64 -9.17 -8.15
CA LEU A 251 -21.85 -9.92 -7.80
C LEU A 251 -21.69 -10.73 -6.50
N ASP A 252 -20.52 -11.31 -6.26
CA ASP A 252 -20.25 -12.08 -5.04
C ASP A 252 -20.14 -11.13 -3.83
N ILE A 253 -19.56 -9.94 -4.02
CA ILE A 253 -19.53 -8.87 -3.01
C ILE A 253 -20.96 -8.43 -2.68
N LEU A 254 -21.79 -8.19 -3.71
CA LEU A 254 -23.18 -7.76 -3.52
C LEU A 254 -24.03 -8.82 -2.83
N ASP A 255 -23.81 -10.11 -3.10
CA ASP A 255 -24.55 -11.17 -2.43
C ASP A 255 -24.15 -11.29 -0.96
N ARG A 256 -22.86 -11.15 -0.65
CA ARG A 256 -22.36 -11.09 0.74
C ARG A 256 -22.86 -9.88 1.49
N ALA A 257 -22.89 -8.72 0.83
CA ALA A 257 -23.40 -7.50 1.41
C ALA A 257 -24.81 -7.69 1.96
N LYS A 258 -25.69 -8.46 1.30
CA LYS A 258 -27.05 -8.71 1.81
C LYS A 258 -27.10 -9.37 3.19
N SER A 259 -26.02 -10.05 3.61
CA SER A 259 -25.98 -10.77 4.88
C SER A 259 -25.43 -9.95 6.06
N ASP A 260 -24.78 -8.81 5.79
CA ASP A 260 -24.15 -7.98 6.80
C ASP A 260 -24.31 -6.48 6.47
N SER A 261 -24.99 -5.75 7.35
CA SER A 261 -25.29 -4.33 7.19
C SER A 261 -24.02 -3.46 7.12
N HIS A 262 -22.94 -3.86 7.79
CA HIS A 262 -21.66 -3.15 7.68
C HIS A 262 -21.10 -3.22 6.26
N THR A 263 -21.09 -4.42 5.66
CA THR A 263 -20.67 -4.64 4.28
C THR A 263 -21.58 -3.91 3.27
N VAL A 264 -22.91 -3.88 3.47
CA VAL A 264 -23.82 -3.08 2.63
C VAL A 264 -23.40 -1.63 2.62
N LYS A 265 -23.20 -1.05 3.81
CA LYS A 265 -22.83 0.36 3.96
C LYS A 265 -21.56 0.69 3.19
N GLU A 266 -20.52 -0.14 3.28
CA GLU A 266 -19.28 0.11 2.54
C GLU A 266 -19.43 0.00 1.02
N VAL A 267 -20.18 -1.00 0.55
CA VAL A 267 -20.42 -1.19 -0.89
C VAL A 267 -21.24 -0.02 -1.46
N VAL A 268 -22.27 0.41 -0.72
CA VAL A 268 -23.07 1.58 -1.09
C VAL A 268 -22.22 2.85 -1.06
N TRP A 269 -21.34 3.00 -0.07
CA TRP A 269 -20.40 4.12 -0.01
C TRP A 269 -19.46 4.12 -1.23
N ALA A 270 -18.85 2.98 -1.55
CA ALA A 270 -17.93 2.86 -2.69
C ALA A 270 -18.63 3.15 -4.02
N ALA A 271 -19.88 2.67 -4.20
CA ALA A 271 -20.65 2.88 -5.42
C ALA A 271 -21.21 4.30 -5.55
N SER A 272 -21.68 4.89 -4.45
CA SER A 272 -22.43 6.16 -4.47
C SER A 272 -21.53 7.37 -4.19
N CYS A 273 -20.60 7.23 -3.27
CA CYS A 273 -19.74 8.30 -2.75
C CYS A 273 -18.32 8.25 -3.33
N GLY A 274 -17.88 7.08 -3.80
CA GLY A 274 -16.59 6.92 -4.45
C GLY A 274 -16.49 7.68 -5.78
N ASP A 275 -15.29 8.20 -6.06
CA ASP A 275 -14.94 8.73 -7.37
C ASP A 275 -14.50 7.58 -8.27
N GLU A 276 -15.43 7.09 -9.10
CA GLU A 276 -15.22 6.00 -10.05
C GLU A 276 -14.03 6.28 -10.99
N GLU A 277 -13.82 7.54 -11.38
CA GLU A 277 -12.71 7.91 -12.26
C GLU A 277 -11.37 7.71 -11.55
N ARG A 278 -11.27 8.11 -10.27
CA ARG A 278 -10.06 7.88 -9.46
C ARG A 278 -9.82 6.40 -9.21
N LEU A 279 -10.86 5.63 -8.92
CA LEU A 279 -10.77 4.17 -8.77
C LEU A 279 -10.26 3.52 -10.06
N ARG A 280 -10.81 3.90 -11.22
CA ARG A 280 -10.36 3.41 -12.53
C ARG A 280 -8.91 3.79 -12.83
N ARG A 281 -8.49 4.99 -12.44
CA ARG A 281 -7.07 5.41 -12.54
C ARG A 281 -6.18 4.56 -11.63
N LEU A 282 -6.63 4.26 -10.40
CA LEU A 282 -5.90 3.37 -9.49
C LEU A 282 -5.73 1.96 -10.07
N ASP A 283 -6.82 1.40 -10.62
CA ASP A 283 -6.79 0.09 -11.29
C ASP A 283 -5.89 0.09 -12.53
N GLY A 284 -5.94 1.16 -13.34
CA GLY A 284 -5.04 1.33 -14.48
C GLY A 284 -3.56 1.38 -14.08
N VAL A 285 -3.24 2.11 -13.00
CA VAL A 285 -1.88 2.12 -12.41
C VAL A 285 -1.51 0.73 -11.88
N GLY A 286 -2.43 0.06 -11.19
CA GLY A 286 -2.24 -1.33 -10.71
C GLY A 286 -1.93 -2.29 -11.87
N THR A 287 -2.66 -2.20 -12.97
CA THR A 287 -2.42 -3.01 -14.17
C THR A 287 -1.05 -2.71 -14.78
N LEU A 288 -0.67 -1.42 -14.89
CA LEU A 288 0.66 -1.02 -15.35
C LEU A 288 1.77 -1.62 -14.47
N MET A 289 1.57 -1.64 -13.14
CA MET A 289 2.52 -2.22 -12.20
C MET A 289 2.70 -3.73 -12.44
N HIS A 290 1.62 -4.48 -12.65
CA HIS A 290 1.69 -5.92 -12.93
C HIS A 290 2.35 -6.23 -14.27
N VAL A 291 2.08 -5.43 -15.31
CA VAL A 291 2.76 -5.56 -16.61
C VAL A 291 4.26 -5.32 -16.45
N TRP A 292 4.65 -4.29 -15.68
CA TRP A 292 6.06 -4.01 -15.41
C TRP A 292 6.74 -5.12 -14.61
N LEU A 293 6.04 -5.69 -13.63
CA LEU A 293 6.49 -6.84 -12.86
C LEU A 293 6.70 -8.07 -13.74
N ALA A 294 5.80 -8.34 -14.69
CA ALA A 294 5.95 -9.46 -15.63
C ALA A 294 7.20 -9.32 -16.52
N LEU A 295 7.51 -8.10 -16.98
CA LEU A 295 8.76 -7.83 -17.71
C LEU A 295 10.00 -8.09 -16.84
N ASN A 296 9.97 -7.64 -15.60
CA ASN A 296 11.03 -7.88 -14.62
C ASN A 296 11.18 -9.36 -14.24
N LEU A 297 10.08 -10.12 -14.22
CA LEU A 297 10.07 -11.55 -14.02
C LEU A 297 10.82 -12.29 -15.14
N CYS A 298 10.60 -11.91 -16.41
CA CYS A 298 11.35 -12.49 -17.53
C CYS A 298 12.87 -12.27 -17.36
N TRP A 299 13.27 -11.06 -16.95
CA TRP A 299 14.67 -10.74 -16.67
C TRP A 299 15.23 -11.55 -15.49
N TRP A 300 14.46 -11.70 -14.43
CA TRP A 300 14.82 -12.48 -13.25
C TRP A 300 14.97 -13.98 -13.59
N LEU A 301 14.04 -14.55 -14.37
CA LEU A 301 14.11 -15.94 -14.82
C LEU A 301 15.35 -16.19 -15.67
N TRP A 302 15.68 -15.26 -16.58
CA TRP A 302 16.92 -15.30 -17.34
C TRP A 302 18.15 -15.31 -16.41
N TYR A 303 18.17 -14.43 -15.41
CA TYR A 303 19.27 -14.35 -14.44
C TYR A 303 19.42 -15.63 -13.60
N VAL A 304 18.32 -16.21 -13.13
CA VAL A 304 18.31 -17.50 -12.41
C VAL A 304 18.83 -18.62 -13.30
N GLY A 305 18.35 -18.70 -14.54
CA GLY A 305 18.82 -19.68 -15.52
C GLY A 305 20.32 -19.59 -15.75
N VAL A 306 20.85 -18.39 -16.00
CA VAL A 306 22.29 -18.15 -16.16
C VAL A 306 23.07 -18.49 -14.88
N SER A 307 22.48 -18.28 -13.70
CA SER A 307 23.14 -18.59 -12.43
C SER A 307 23.36 -20.09 -12.23
N ILE A 308 22.38 -20.91 -12.61
CA ILE A 308 22.42 -22.38 -12.50
C ILE A 308 23.39 -23.00 -13.51
N VAL A 309 23.65 -22.35 -14.65
CA VAL A 309 24.57 -22.88 -15.67
C VAL A 309 25.99 -23.08 -15.11
N PRO A 310 26.61 -24.27 -15.29
CA PRO A 310 27.96 -24.57 -14.79
C PRO A 310 29.03 -23.61 -15.32
N GLN A 311 30.04 -23.32 -14.50
CA GLN A 311 31.09 -22.34 -14.82
C GLN A 311 31.82 -22.62 -16.13
N ARG A 312 32.04 -23.90 -16.47
CA ARG A 312 32.69 -24.33 -17.74
C ARG A 312 32.00 -23.76 -18.98
N TRP A 313 30.66 -23.68 -18.96
CA TRP A 313 29.89 -23.13 -20.08
C TRP A 313 29.94 -21.61 -20.12
N LYS A 314 29.96 -20.97 -18.94
CA LYS A 314 30.10 -19.51 -18.81
C LYS A 314 31.42 -19.03 -19.43
N ASP A 315 32.51 -19.77 -19.22
CA ASP A 315 33.82 -19.39 -19.74
C ASP A 315 33.91 -19.50 -21.27
N LYS A 316 33.29 -20.52 -21.87
CA LYS A 316 33.17 -20.63 -23.34
C LYS A 316 32.35 -19.49 -23.96
N HIS A 317 31.37 -18.97 -23.21
CA HIS A 317 30.48 -17.92 -23.71
C HIS A 317 31.08 -16.50 -23.61
N LYS A 318 32.04 -16.28 -22.71
CA LYS A 318 32.70 -14.98 -22.49
C LYS A 318 33.50 -14.47 -23.69
N THR A 319 34.03 -15.36 -24.52
CA THR A 319 34.84 -15.01 -25.71
C THR A 319 34.02 -14.43 -26.86
N HIS A 320 32.68 -14.49 -26.80
CA HIS A 320 31.84 -14.03 -27.90
C HIS A 320 31.65 -12.50 -27.85
N ARG A 321 31.94 -11.78 -28.95
CA ARG A 321 31.77 -10.32 -29.09
C ARG A 321 30.40 -9.81 -28.62
N ARG A 322 29.34 -10.61 -28.82
CA ARG A 322 27.97 -10.33 -28.37
C ARG A 322 27.85 -10.18 -26.85
N TYR A 323 28.64 -10.90 -26.06
CA TYR A 323 28.63 -10.80 -24.60
C TYR A 323 29.07 -9.42 -24.10
N HIS A 324 30.10 -8.83 -24.72
CA HIS A 324 30.55 -7.48 -24.37
C HIS A 324 29.53 -6.40 -24.75
N LEU A 325 28.89 -6.53 -25.91
CA LEU A 325 27.79 -5.64 -26.31
C LEU A 325 26.61 -5.76 -25.34
N PHE A 326 26.23 -6.99 -25.00
CA PHE A 326 25.18 -7.25 -24.02
C PHE A 326 25.51 -6.64 -22.65
N LYS A 327 26.75 -6.76 -22.16
CA LYS A 327 27.15 -6.18 -20.87
C LYS A 327 27.10 -4.64 -20.85
N LYS A 328 27.41 -3.98 -21.98
CA LYS A 328 27.23 -2.53 -22.12
C LYS A 328 25.75 -2.15 -22.14
N ALA A 329 24.95 -2.86 -22.94
CA ALA A 329 23.51 -2.66 -23.01
C ALA A 329 22.82 -2.92 -21.66
N GLN A 330 23.24 -3.96 -20.93
CA GLN A 330 22.73 -4.34 -19.62
C GLN A 330 22.77 -3.18 -18.62
N ARG A 331 23.87 -2.42 -18.58
CA ARG A 331 23.94 -1.25 -17.67
C ARG A 331 22.92 -0.17 -18.02
N VAL A 332 22.73 0.09 -19.31
CA VAL A 332 21.73 1.06 -19.77
C VAL A 332 20.32 0.55 -19.45
N LEU A 333 20.06 -0.75 -19.68
CA LEU A 333 18.78 -1.38 -19.36
C LEU A 333 18.48 -1.32 -17.85
N LEU A 334 19.45 -1.60 -16.99
CA LEU A 334 19.29 -1.50 -15.53
C LEU A 334 19.01 -0.06 -15.08
N LEU A 335 19.68 0.92 -15.67
CA LEU A 335 19.43 2.33 -15.38
C LEU A 335 18.01 2.74 -15.80
N LEU A 336 17.57 2.33 -16.99
CA LEU A 336 16.22 2.58 -17.49
C LEU A 336 15.16 1.89 -16.62
N ASP A 337 15.40 0.64 -16.25
CA ASP A 337 14.49 -0.15 -15.42
C ASP A 337 14.33 0.44 -14.01
N GLY A 338 15.44 0.82 -13.37
CA GLY A 338 15.40 1.49 -12.07
C GLY A 338 14.73 2.86 -12.14
N SER A 339 14.99 3.63 -13.20
CA SER A 339 14.35 4.94 -13.40
C SER A 339 12.84 4.83 -13.63
N ALA A 340 12.41 3.89 -14.48
CA ALA A 340 11.00 3.62 -14.72
C ALA A 340 10.29 3.12 -13.45
N SER A 341 10.95 2.24 -12.68
CA SER A 341 10.42 1.76 -11.40
C SER A 341 10.26 2.89 -10.38
N ILE A 342 11.17 3.86 -10.32
CA ILE A 342 11.02 5.07 -9.50
C ILE A 342 9.81 5.90 -9.94
N VAL A 343 9.63 6.12 -11.25
CA VAL A 343 8.48 6.88 -11.77
C VAL A 343 7.17 6.19 -11.42
N ILE A 344 7.08 4.88 -11.63
CA ILE A 344 5.89 4.09 -11.25
C ILE A 344 5.65 4.21 -9.74
N MET A 345 6.66 3.99 -8.92
CA MET A 345 6.58 4.07 -7.46
C MET A 345 6.01 5.41 -6.97
N TYR A 346 6.52 6.55 -7.47
CA TYR A 346 5.99 7.87 -7.09
C TYR A 346 4.61 8.17 -7.69
N THR A 347 4.33 7.67 -8.89
CA THR A 347 2.99 7.75 -9.48
C THR A 347 1.97 7.00 -8.62
N CYS A 348 2.35 5.84 -8.08
CA CYS A 348 1.51 5.07 -7.18
C CYS A 348 1.19 5.85 -5.89
N ILE A 349 2.21 6.40 -5.22
CA ILE A 349 2.01 7.22 -4.02
C ILE A 349 1.10 8.41 -4.32
N GLY A 350 1.32 9.11 -5.43
CA GLY A 350 0.52 10.27 -5.82
C GLY A 350 -0.96 9.94 -6.03
N HIS A 351 -1.25 8.88 -6.81
CA HIS A 351 -2.63 8.44 -7.04
C HIS A 351 -3.31 7.93 -5.77
N PHE A 352 -2.59 7.14 -4.96
CA PHE A 352 -3.11 6.65 -3.69
C PHE A 352 -3.43 7.79 -2.72
N HIS A 353 -2.54 8.76 -2.58
CA HIS A 353 -2.76 9.92 -1.72
C HIS A 353 -3.90 10.79 -2.23
N GLY A 354 -3.99 11.00 -3.54
CA GLY A 354 -5.10 11.72 -4.17
C GLY A 354 -6.46 11.03 -3.98
N TYR A 355 -6.49 9.70 -3.99
CA TYR A 355 -7.69 8.92 -3.70
C TYR A 355 -8.04 9.00 -2.21
N ASN A 356 -7.08 8.77 -1.31
CA ASN A 356 -7.28 8.82 0.13
C ASN A 356 -7.75 10.19 0.64
N ASN A 357 -7.16 11.28 0.13
CA ASN A 357 -7.58 12.63 0.49
C ASN A 357 -9.01 12.94 0.03
N HIS A 358 -9.43 12.36 -1.10
CA HIS A 358 -10.80 12.53 -1.58
C HIS A 358 -11.80 11.75 -0.74
N VAL A 359 -11.49 10.50 -0.41
CA VAL A 359 -12.31 9.68 0.51
C VAL A 359 -12.49 10.40 1.84
N ARG A 360 -11.40 10.93 2.42
CA ARG A 360 -11.45 11.74 3.65
C ARG A 360 -12.28 13.02 3.52
N ALA A 361 -12.19 13.71 2.39
CA ALA A 361 -12.97 14.93 2.15
C ALA A 361 -14.48 14.64 2.00
N VAL A 362 -14.85 13.54 1.35
CA VAL A 362 -16.24 13.14 1.11
C VAL A 362 -16.88 12.53 2.37
N ALA A 363 -16.10 11.79 3.16
CA ALA A 363 -16.55 11.19 4.41
C ALA A 363 -16.79 12.20 5.57
N GLY A 364 -16.53 13.50 5.34
CA GLY A 364 -16.45 14.51 6.39
C GLY A 364 -17.76 14.80 7.15
N LEU A 365 -17.64 14.83 8.47
CA LEU A 365 -18.64 15.07 9.53
C LEU A 365 -19.49 13.86 9.95
N ASP A 366 -19.39 13.47 11.22
CA ASP A 366 -20.34 12.56 11.86
C ASP A 366 -21.71 13.23 11.98
N GLY A 367 -22.76 12.44 12.21
CA GLY A 367 -24.14 12.90 12.32
C GLY A 367 -24.43 13.93 13.45
N ASP A 368 -23.43 14.28 14.26
CA ASP A 368 -23.48 15.34 15.28
C ASP A 368 -22.79 16.65 14.84
N GLY A 369 -22.34 16.74 13.58
CA GLY A 369 -21.67 17.93 13.03
C GLY A 369 -20.23 18.11 13.49
N LYS A 370 -19.58 17.06 14.02
CA LYS A 370 -18.14 17.03 14.34
C LYS A 370 -17.40 16.27 13.23
N PRO A 371 -16.10 16.52 12.97
CA PRO A 371 -15.33 15.67 12.05
C PRO A 371 -15.55 14.20 12.43
N ALA A 372 -15.94 13.37 11.46
CA ALA A 372 -16.43 12.02 11.66
C ALA A 372 -15.41 11.13 12.38
N ARG A 373 -15.34 11.23 13.72
CA ARG A 373 -14.61 10.46 14.75
C ARG A 373 -13.21 9.89 14.42
N SER A 374 -12.61 10.22 13.28
CA SER A 374 -11.43 9.59 12.70
C SER A 374 -10.18 10.43 12.82
N GLU A 375 -10.26 11.68 13.30
CA GLU A 375 -9.04 12.41 13.65
C GLU A 375 -8.25 11.64 14.72
N ASP A 376 -8.89 11.03 15.73
CA ASP A 376 -8.14 10.29 16.76
C ASP A 376 -7.70 8.87 16.32
N ALA A 377 -8.50 8.18 15.51
CA ALA A 377 -8.17 6.81 15.06
C ALA A 377 -7.11 6.77 13.95
N ASP A 378 -7.20 7.65 12.94
CA ASP A 378 -6.23 7.72 11.85
C ASP A 378 -4.89 8.35 12.27
N HIS A 379 -4.89 9.16 13.34
CA HIS A 379 -3.67 9.68 13.97
C HIS A 379 -3.06 8.74 15.01
N SER A 380 -3.79 7.72 15.44
CA SER A 380 -3.24 6.73 16.37
C SER A 380 -2.21 5.85 15.66
N TRP A 381 -0.98 5.90 16.14
CA TRP A 381 0.07 5.03 15.65
C TRP A 381 -0.21 3.61 16.13
N THR A 382 -0.38 2.67 15.20
CA THR A 382 -0.48 1.26 15.57
C THR A 382 0.91 0.69 15.89
N PHE A 383 1.00 -0.33 16.74
CA PHE A 383 2.27 -0.98 17.06
C PHE A 383 2.99 -1.49 15.79
N GLY A 384 2.22 -2.03 14.83
CA GLY A 384 2.73 -2.47 13.52
C GLY A 384 3.36 -1.35 12.70
N GLN A 385 2.79 -0.14 12.75
CA GLN A 385 3.32 1.03 12.05
C GLN A 385 4.68 1.48 12.61
N VAL A 386 4.83 1.50 13.94
CA VAL A 386 6.12 1.83 14.59
C VAL A 386 7.17 0.77 14.24
N LEU A 387 6.78 -0.51 14.28
CA LEU A 387 7.66 -1.62 13.94
C LEU A 387 8.11 -1.55 12.47
N ALA A 388 7.21 -1.18 11.55
CA ALA A 388 7.52 -1.00 10.14
C ALA A 388 8.62 0.05 9.92
N LEU A 389 8.59 1.17 10.65
CA LEU A 389 9.67 2.17 10.57
C LEU A 389 10.97 1.71 11.20
N ALA A 390 10.89 0.93 12.28
CA ALA A 390 12.07 0.35 12.93
C ALA A 390 12.85 -0.61 12.00
N THR A 391 12.21 -1.20 10.99
CA THR A 391 12.88 -2.08 10.01
C THR A 391 14.02 -1.39 9.25
N TRP A 392 13.98 -0.06 9.13
CA TRP A 392 14.99 0.72 8.39
C TRP A 392 16.17 1.18 9.27
N ILE A 393 16.02 1.13 10.60
CA ILE A 393 17.06 1.57 11.54
C ILE A 393 18.39 0.82 11.33
N PRO A 394 18.43 -0.53 11.20
CA PRO A 394 19.69 -1.23 10.98
C PRO A 394 20.41 -0.81 9.71
N VAL A 395 19.67 -0.54 8.63
CA VAL A 395 20.22 -0.07 7.34
C VAL A 395 20.87 1.30 7.50
N ILE A 396 20.18 2.22 8.20
CA ILE A 396 20.68 3.56 8.45
C ILE A 396 21.91 3.52 9.37
N ILE A 397 21.86 2.74 10.46
CA ILE A 397 23.00 2.59 11.39
C ILE A 397 24.22 2.05 10.64
N GLN A 398 24.03 1.05 9.77
CA GLN A 398 25.12 0.49 8.98
C GLN A 398 25.70 1.50 7.98
N LEU A 399 24.84 2.30 7.33
CA LEU A 399 25.31 3.38 6.46
C LEU A 399 26.14 4.39 7.26
N LEU A 400 25.63 4.86 8.40
CA LEU A 400 26.31 5.83 9.27
C LEU A 400 27.62 5.27 9.83
N SER A 401 27.65 3.99 10.24
CA SER A 401 28.87 3.38 10.76
C SER A 401 30.00 3.34 9.72
N ILE A 402 29.67 3.06 8.46
CA ILE A 402 30.64 3.08 7.37
C ILE A 402 31.10 4.51 7.05
N ILE A 403 30.20 5.49 7.12
CA ILE A 403 30.54 6.90 6.88
C ILE A 403 31.51 7.42 7.95
N PHE A 404 31.23 7.16 9.23
CA PHE A 404 32.01 7.72 10.34
C PHE A 404 33.28 6.94 10.66
N TYR A 405 33.20 5.61 10.70
CA TYR A 405 34.32 4.75 11.13
C TYR A 405 35.07 4.10 9.95
N GLY A 406 34.64 4.35 8.71
CA GLY A 406 35.28 3.79 7.53
C GLY A 406 35.30 2.27 7.56
N LYS A 407 36.48 1.67 7.40
CA LYS A 407 36.64 0.21 7.37
C LYS A 407 36.41 -0.45 8.73
N GLU A 408 36.68 0.26 9.83
CA GLU A 408 36.51 -0.26 11.19
C GLU A 408 35.03 -0.38 11.57
N GLY A 409 34.16 0.44 10.95
CA GLY A 409 32.71 0.35 11.10
C GLY A 409 32.08 -0.90 10.49
N MET A 410 32.80 -1.63 9.64
CA MET A 410 32.37 -2.91 9.08
C MET A 410 32.71 -4.06 10.04
N SER A 411 32.09 -4.08 11.22
CA SER A 411 32.25 -5.10 12.27
C SER A 411 32.48 -6.51 11.71
N ALA A 412 33.74 -6.97 11.61
CA ALA A 412 34.21 -8.29 11.14
C ALA A 412 33.64 -8.86 9.82
N LYS A 413 32.74 -8.16 9.12
CA LYS A 413 32.08 -8.62 7.89
C LYS A 413 32.90 -8.18 6.69
N PHE A 414 34.08 -8.79 6.54
CA PHE A 414 34.83 -8.97 5.30
C PHE A 414 33.94 -8.87 4.04
N SER A 415 33.89 -7.71 3.35
CA SER A 415 33.41 -7.67 1.97
C SER A 415 34.36 -8.49 1.10
N TRP A 416 33.82 -9.27 0.17
CA TRP A 416 34.60 -10.10 -0.75
C TRP A 416 35.54 -9.29 -1.67
N ARG A 417 35.40 -7.96 -1.69
CA ARG A 417 36.31 -7.03 -2.40
C ARG A 417 37.63 -6.81 -1.69
N TYR A 418 37.76 -7.21 -0.43
CA TYR A 418 39.02 -7.17 0.28
C TYR A 418 39.74 -8.48 0.07
N GLU A 419 40.88 -8.40 -0.59
CA GLU A 419 41.85 -9.47 -0.65
C GLU A 419 42.68 -9.42 0.64
N VAL A 420 42.71 -10.54 1.35
CA VAL A 420 43.62 -10.71 2.48
C VAL A 420 45.00 -10.90 1.88
N VAL A 421 45.79 -9.83 1.88
CA VAL A 421 47.20 -9.92 1.52
C VAL A 421 47.90 -10.49 2.75
N GLU A 422 48.36 -11.75 2.66
CA GLU A 422 49.29 -12.26 3.65
C GLU A 422 50.45 -11.28 3.72
N ARG A 423 50.71 -10.77 4.92
CA ARG A 423 51.90 -9.97 5.17
C ARG A 423 53.04 -10.95 4.92
N GLU A 424 53.67 -10.83 3.76
CA GLU A 424 54.90 -11.55 3.45
C GLU A 424 55.80 -11.27 4.65
N ASN A 425 55.99 -12.30 5.48
CA ASN A 425 56.76 -12.19 6.70
C ASN A 425 58.14 -11.79 6.24
N GLY A 426 58.41 -10.48 6.33
CA GLY A 426 59.68 -9.90 5.97
C GLY A 426 60.73 -10.76 6.61
N ASP A 427 61.49 -11.40 5.74
CA ASP A 427 62.70 -12.14 5.99
C ASP A 427 63.44 -11.44 7.15
N GLN A 428 63.37 -12.02 8.35
CA GLN A 428 64.25 -11.67 9.47
C GLN A 428 65.66 -12.24 9.23
N SER A 429 66.03 -12.50 7.98
CA SER A 429 67.39 -12.83 7.56
C SER A 429 68.19 -11.53 7.44
N GLY A 430 69.05 -11.28 8.43
CA GLY A 430 70.19 -10.38 8.24
C GLY A 430 70.23 -9.17 9.17
N LYS A 431 70.60 -9.42 10.44
CA LYS A 431 71.51 -8.53 11.19
C LYS A 431 72.21 -9.29 12.32
N ASP A 432 72.94 -10.34 11.94
CA ASP A 432 74.15 -10.71 12.67
C ASP A 432 75.16 -9.57 12.44
N ALA A 433 75.25 -8.67 13.41
CA ALA A 433 76.35 -7.70 13.47
C ALA A 433 77.60 -8.43 13.99
N PRO A 434 78.72 -8.45 13.25
CA PRO A 434 79.97 -8.96 13.80
C PRO A 434 80.48 -7.97 14.86
N MET A 435 80.59 -8.44 16.10
CA MET A 435 81.41 -7.78 17.12
C MET A 435 82.88 -7.82 16.65
N GLY A 436 83.32 -6.72 16.04
CA GLY A 436 84.73 -6.45 15.83
C GLY A 436 85.42 -6.13 17.16
N SER A 437 86.19 -7.08 17.66
CA SER A 437 87.41 -6.86 18.45
C SER A 437 88.43 -6.15 17.53
N THR A 438 89.14 -5.08 17.91
CA THR A 438 90.29 -4.90 18.83
C THR A 438 90.81 -3.44 18.60
N PRO A 439 91.86 -2.92 19.26
CA PRO A 439 92.68 -3.42 20.38
C PRO A 439 92.53 -2.65 21.70
#